data_AF-A0A4U1CV81-F1
#
_entry.id   AF-A0A4U1CV81-F1
#
_cell.length_a   1.000
_cell.length_b   1.000
_cell.length_c   1.000
_cell.angle_alpha   90.00
_cell.angle_beta   90.00
_cell.angle_gamma   90.00
#
_symmetry.space_group_name_H-M   'P 1'
#
loop_
_entity.id
_entity.type
_entity.pdbx_description
1 polymer ?
#
loop_
_entity_poly.entity_id
_entity_poly.type
_entity_poly.pdbx_seq_one_letter_code
_entity_poly.pdbx_strand_id
1 'polypeptide(L)' 'MGFSELKANIKQNGINDPLSYVENNGKKFVVDGNNRLKAARELGMKSVPVNEVKLPYGSYRNFNDLVYSRY' A
#
# COMPACT_ATOMS: atom_id res chain seq x y z
N MET A 1 7.01 -11.64 -14.16
CA MET A 1 5.81 -11.90 -13.35
C MET A 1 4.84 -10.76 -13.55
N GLY A 2 3.69 -11.05 -14.15
CA GLY A 2 2.65 -10.05 -14.45
C GLY A 2 1.75 -9.77 -13.24
N PHE A 3 1.06 -8.62 -13.27
CA PHE A 3 0.08 -8.23 -12.25
C PHE A 3 -1.00 -9.32 -12.01
N SER A 4 -1.35 -10.09 -13.03
CA SER A 4 -2.30 -11.20 -12.95
C SER A 4 -1.83 -12.34 -12.03
N GLU A 5 -0.54 -12.68 -12.06
CA GLU A 5 0.04 -13.71 -11.19
C GLU A 5 0.07 -13.24 -9.74
N LEU A 6 0.39 -11.96 -9.50
CA LEU A 6 0.33 -11.34 -8.18
C LEU A 6 -1.09 -11.42 -7.61
N LYS A 7 -2.10 -11.11 -8.42
CA LYS A 7 -3.51 -11.17 -8.01
C LYS A 7 -3.95 -12.59 -7.68
N ALA A 8 -3.57 -13.58 -8.49
CA ALA A 8 -3.86 -14.99 -8.21
C ALA A 8 -3.21 -15.47 -6.90
N ASN A 9 -1.95 -15.08 -6.68
CA ASN A 9 -1.23 -15.40 -5.45
C ASN A 9 -1.88 -14.74 -4.22
N ILE A 10 -2.23 -13.45 -4.30
CA ILE A 10 -2.94 -12.74 -3.22
C ILE A 10 -4.31 -13.37 -2.94
N LYS A 11 -5.00 -13.87 -3.96
CA LYS A 11 -6.29 -14.55 -3.78
C LYS A 11 -6.15 -15.87 -3.03
N GLN A 12 -5.09 -16.65 -3.30
CA GLN A 12 -4.88 -17.95 -2.68
C GLN A 12 -4.17 -17.87 -1.32
N ASN A 13 -3.11 -17.08 -1.22
CA ASN A 13 -2.25 -16.99 -0.03
C ASN A 13 -2.53 -15.75 0.84
N GLY A 14 -3.34 -14.81 0.35
CA GLY A 14 -3.48 -13.51 0.97
C GLY A 14 -2.32 -12.56 0.66
N ILE A 15 -2.36 -11.37 1.25
CA ILE A 15 -1.24 -10.43 1.18
C ILE A 15 -0.25 -10.81 2.28
N ASN A 16 0.84 -11.49 1.91
CA ASN A 16 1.89 -11.84 2.88
C ASN A 16 2.72 -10.61 3.30
N ASP A 17 2.94 -9.67 2.37
CA ASP A 17 3.76 -8.49 2.61
C ASP A 17 2.86 -7.26 2.87
N PRO A 18 2.79 -6.76 4.11
CA PRO A 18 1.89 -5.68 4.48
C PRO A 18 2.19 -4.39 3.69
N LEU A 19 1.15 -3.59 3.45
CA LEU A 19 1.34 -2.28 2.83
C LEU A 19 1.88 -1.30 3.85
N SER A 20 2.89 -0.52 3.48
CA SER A 20 3.38 0.53 4.38
C SER A 20 2.57 1.80 4.18
N TYR A 21 2.03 2.33 5.28
CA TYR A 21 1.33 3.61 5.30
C TYR A 21 1.88 4.49 6.41
N VAL A 22 1.77 5.79 6.23
CA VAL A 22 2.06 6.78 7.26
C VAL A 22 0.77 7.45 7.69
N GLU A 23 0.59 7.62 8.99
CA GLU A 23 -0.51 8.42 9.53
C GLU A 23 -0.03 9.85 9.80
N ASN A 24 -0.77 10.83 9.28
CA ASN A 24 -0.56 12.23 9.57
C ASN A 24 -1.87 12.94 9.84
N ASN A 25 -1.99 13.55 11.01
CA ASN A 25 -3.16 14.36 11.36
C ASN A 25 -4.49 13.60 11.15
N GLY A 26 -4.52 12.31 11.51
CA GLY A 26 -5.68 11.42 11.33
C GLY A 26 -5.93 10.95 9.88
N LYS A 27 -5.08 11.32 8.92
CA LYS A 27 -5.13 10.86 7.53
C LYS A 27 -4.05 9.82 7.27
N LYS A 28 -4.43 8.71 6.63
CA LYS A 28 -3.52 7.61 6.28
C LYS A 28 -3.08 7.75 4.82
N PHE A 29 -1.77 7.72 4.58
CA PHE A 29 -1.17 7.82 3.26
C PHE A 29 -0.37 6.56 2.97
N VAL A 30 -0.72 5.84 1.91
CA VAL A 30 -0.01 4.64 1.48
C VAL A 30 1.28 5.06 0.78
N VAL A 31 2.43 4.68 1.34
CA VAL A 31 3.75 4.98 0.78
C VAL A 31 4.29 3.85 -0.06
N ASP A 32 3.89 2.61 0.24
CA ASP A 32 4.33 1.42 -0.47
C ASP A 32 3.22 0.37 -0.60
N GLY A 33 3.28 -0.44 -1.65
CA GLY A 33 2.33 -1.53 -1.87
C GLY A 33 1.15 -1.19 -2.78
N ASN A 34 1.22 -0.14 -3.61
CA ASN A 34 0.14 0.27 -4.53
C ASN A 34 -0.40 -0.87 -5.42
N ASN A 35 0.46 -1.72 -5.97
CA ASN A 35 0.04 -2.86 -6.79
C ASN A 35 -0.74 -3.91 -5.96
N ARG A 36 -0.32 -4.15 -4.72
CA ARG A 36 -1.01 -5.07 -3.80
C ARG A 36 -2.36 -4.48 -3.38
N LEU A 37 -2.41 -3.17 -3.12
CA LEU A 37 -3.65 -2.46 -2.81
C LEU A 37 -4.64 -2.58 -3.98
N LYS A 38 -4.16 -2.37 -5.21
CA LYS A 38 -4.98 -2.50 -6.42
C LYS A 38 -5.51 -3.92 -6.58
N ALA A 39 -4.64 -4.93 -6.46
CA ALA A 39 -5.04 -6.33 -6.53
C ALA A 39 -6.07 -6.69 -5.45
N ALA A 40 -5.86 -6.26 -4.20
CA ALA A 40 -6.77 -6.50 -3.09
C ALA A 40 -8.14 -5.85 -3.31
N ARG A 41 -8.15 -4.61 -3.80
CA ARG A 41 -9.38 -3.86 -4.13
C ARG A 41 -10.15 -4.56 -5.25
N GLU A 42 -9.47 -5.03 -6.28
CA GLU A 42 -10.10 -5.80 -7.36
C GLU A 42 -10.57 -7.20 -6.91
N LEU A 43 -9.97 -7.77 -5.88
CA LEU A 43 -10.41 -9.03 -5.27
C LEU A 43 -11.56 -8.84 -4.27
N GLY A 44 -11.97 -7.60 -3.99
CA GLY A 44 -13.01 -7.29 -3.02
C GLY A 44 -12.58 -7.50 -1.56
N MET A 45 -11.27 -7.51 -1.28
CA MET A 45 -10.75 -7.62 0.08
C MET A 45 -11.09 -6.35 0.86
N LYS A 46 -11.79 -6.53 1.98
CA LYS A 46 -12.16 -5.42 2.89
C LYS A 46 -11.05 -5.06 3.87
N SER A 47 -10.17 -6.02 4.17
CA SER A 47 -9.06 -5.84 5.09
C SER A 47 -7.79 -6.33 4.42
N VAL A 48 -6.74 -5.52 4.53
CA VAL A 48 -5.41 -5.84 4.04
C VAL A 48 -4.43 -5.59 5.18
N PRO A 49 -3.39 -6.42 5.33
CA PRO A 49 -2.37 -6.17 6.31
C PRO A 49 -1.63 -4.89 5.94
N VAL A 50 -1.61 -3.96 6.87
CA VAL A 50 -0.97 -2.65 6.73
C VAL A 50 0.00 -2.47 7.88
N ASN A 51 1.14 -1.87 7.61
CA ASN A 51 2.14 -1.51 8.58
C ASN A 51 2.26 0.01 8.65
N GLU A 52 2.12 0.55 9.85
CA GLU A 52 2.36 1.97 10.08
C GLU A 52 3.86 2.23 10.12
N VAL A 53 4.32 3.14 9.26
CA VAL A 53 5.71 3.59 9.22
C VAL A 53 5.78 5.07 9.56
N LYS A 54 6.95 5.53 9.98
CA LYS A 54 7.23 6.94 10.25
C LYS A 54 8.13 7.48 9.15
N LEU A 55 7.99 8.77 8.86
CA LEU A 55 8.90 9.47 7.95
C LEU A 55 10.26 9.69 8.62
N PRO A 56 11.37 9.68 7.86
CA PRO A 56 11.45 9.45 6.41
C PRO A 56 11.32 7.96 6.03
N TYR A 57 10.62 7.66 4.93
CA TYR A 57 10.44 6.29 4.42
C TYR A 57 10.69 6.22 2.91
N GLY A 58 11.72 5.48 2.50
CA GLY A 58 12.13 5.41 1.09
C GLY A 58 12.47 6.79 0.53
N SER A 59 11.78 7.19 -0.55
CA SER A 59 11.93 8.52 -1.16
C SER A 59 11.11 9.61 -0.46
N TYR A 60 10.18 9.26 0.43
CA TYR A 60 9.34 10.23 1.13
C TYR A 60 10.09 10.79 2.34
N ARG A 61 10.55 12.03 2.23
CA ARG A 61 11.29 12.71 3.29
C ARG A 61 10.37 13.38 4.31
N ASN A 62 9.27 13.95 3.83
CA ASN A 62 8.31 14.68 4.65
C ASN A 62 6.89 14.53 4.07
N PHE A 63 5.88 14.99 4.82
CA PHE A 63 4.47 14.77 4.46
C PHE A 63 4.08 15.42 3.12
N ASN A 64 4.80 16.45 2.68
CA ASN A 64 4.53 17.10 1.40
C ASN A 64 4.81 16.15 0.22
N ASP A 65 5.86 15.32 0.27
CA ASP A 65 6.12 14.31 -0.78
C ASP A 65 4.94 13.34 -0.98
N LEU A 66 4.17 13.04 0.08
CA LEU A 66 3.03 12.13 0.02
C LEU A 66 1.83 12.75 -0.71
N VAL A 67 1.62 14.05 -0.51
CA VAL A 67 0.44 14.77 -1.02
C VAL A 67 0.59 15.07 -2.52
N TYR A 68 1.83 15.25 -2.99
CA TYR A 68 2.11 15.59 -4.39
C TYR A 68 2.13 14.40 -5.36
N SER A 69 2.10 13.14 -4.89
CA SER A 69 2.07 11.95 -5.75
C SER A 69 0.70 11.64 -6.37
N ARG A 70 -0.13 12.67 -6.60
CA ARG A 70 -1.45 12.56 -7.25
C ARG A 70 -1.46 13.40 -8.54
N TYR A 71 -0.73 12.92 -9.55
CA TYR A 71 -0.90 13.34 -10.94
C TYR A 71 -1.06 12.09 -11.82
#